data_AF-A0AAV6VJT7-F1
#
_entry.id   AF-A0AAV6VJT7-F1
#
_cell.length_a   1.000
_cell.length_b   1.000
_cell.length_c   1.000
_cell.angle_alpha   90.00
_cell.angle_beta   90.00
_cell.angle_gamma   90.00
#
_symmetry.space_group_name_H-M   'P 1'
#
loop_
_entity.id
_entity.type
_entity.pdbx_description
1 polymer ?
#
loop_
_entity_poly.entity_id
_entity_poly.type
_entity_poly.pdbx_seq_one_letter_code
_entity_poly.pdbx_strand_id
1 'polypeptide(L)'
;MSGRGRGRGRGFPPKKTGFGTEDVPPPLNQPPPIYPQLLFKPVPLVTGKKMMYTLTLKQEIRTSFRESGYFVQPVSVKKDIERYTDKYELVHAADQIAWDKALFPKELFAEPQKKKKKVPATPKKEIAIVQKLEVLEEKEKKEEGDVEPEEEEEEMVEEEDNEEELEDETDYASNYFDNGENYLDEDDDNDNEGYEY
;
A
#
# COMPACT_ATOMS: atom_id res chain seq x y z
N MET A 1 -38.07 -43.76 34.17
CA MET A 1 -37.55 -42.79 33.18
C MET A 1 -36.44 -41.98 33.83
N SER A 2 -35.28 -41.91 33.16
CA SER A 2 -34.20 -40.90 33.27
C SER A 2 -33.62 -40.57 34.66
N GLY A 3 -32.55 -41.28 35.06
CA GLY A 3 -31.59 -40.81 36.04
C GLY A 3 -30.51 -39.95 35.37
N ARG A 4 -30.42 -38.67 35.75
CA ARG A 4 -29.27 -37.80 35.42
C ARG A 4 -28.73 -37.14 36.68
N GLY A 5 -27.41 -37.23 36.84
CA GLY A 5 -26.61 -36.14 37.42
C GLY A 5 -26.12 -36.35 38.85
N ARG A 6 -24.81 -36.54 38.98
CA ARG A 6 -23.85 -35.73 39.78
C ARG A 6 -22.61 -36.58 40.09
N GLY A 7 -21.68 -36.62 39.13
CA GLY A 7 -20.34 -37.12 39.37
C GLY A 7 -19.64 -36.22 40.39
N ARG A 8 -19.61 -36.65 41.65
CA ARG A 8 -18.78 -36.03 42.70
C ARG A 8 -17.34 -36.43 42.40
N GLY A 9 -16.52 -35.48 41.95
CA GLY A 9 -15.09 -35.68 41.77
C GLY A 9 -14.44 -36.17 43.06
N ARG A 10 -14.17 -37.48 43.16
CA ARG A 10 -13.25 -38.03 44.17
C ARG A 10 -11.84 -37.82 43.66
N GLY A 11 -11.25 -36.68 44.01
CA GLY A 11 -9.83 -36.40 43.86
C GLY A 11 -9.00 -36.88 45.05
N PHE A 12 -7.67 -36.76 44.90
CA PHE A 12 -6.62 -37.16 45.84
C PHE A 12 -6.84 -36.68 47.30
N PRO A 13 -6.52 -37.48 48.34
CA PRO A 13 -6.81 -37.12 49.72
C PRO A 13 -5.90 -35.98 50.23
N PRO A 14 -6.47 -34.84 50.69
CA PRO A 14 -5.70 -33.64 51.07
C PRO A 14 -4.77 -33.86 52.28
N LYS A 15 -5.07 -34.85 53.14
CA LYS A 15 -4.24 -35.19 54.31
C LYS A 15 -2.86 -35.76 53.95
N LYS A 16 -2.67 -36.32 52.74
CA LYS A 16 -1.36 -36.86 52.31
C LYS A 16 -0.42 -35.77 51.81
N THR A 17 -0.95 -34.61 51.42
CA THR A 17 -0.20 -33.44 50.97
C THR A 17 0.07 -32.43 52.08
N GLY A 18 -0.33 -32.73 53.33
CA GLY A 18 -0.09 -31.87 54.48
C GLY A 18 -1.06 -30.70 54.64
N PHE A 19 -2.13 -30.63 53.84
CA PHE A 19 -3.15 -29.58 53.95
C PHE A 19 -4.23 -29.99 54.96
N GLY A 20 -4.48 -29.13 55.94
CA GLY A 20 -5.67 -29.18 56.78
C GLY A 20 -6.93 -28.79 56.01
N THR A 21 -8.10 -29.05 56.60
CA THR A 21 -9.40 -28.63 56.02
C THR A 21 -9.55 -27.11 55.96
N GLU A 22 -8.77 -26.38 56.77
CA GLU A 22 -8.77 -24.92 56.87
C GLU A 22 -7.70 -24.26 55.97
N ASP A 23 -6.72 -25.02 55.47
CA ASP A 23 -5.59 -24.52 54.66
C ASP A 23 -5.89 -24.47 53.16
N VAL A 24 -7.15 -24.63 52.77
CA VAL A 24 -7.55 -24.60 51.36
C VAL A 24 -7.63 -23.13 50.91
N PRO A 25 -6.79 -22.69 49.96
CA PRO A 25 -6.83 -21.30 49.51
C PRO A 25 -8.19 -20.98 48.87
N PRO A 26 -8.66 -19.72 49.00
CA PRO A 26 -9.93 -19.32 48.43
C PRO A 26 -9.92 -19.47 46.90
N PRO A 27 -11.07 -19.77 46.27
CA PRO A 27 -11.15 -19.85 44.82
C PRO A 27 -10.88 -18.49 44.19
N LEU A 28 -9.95 -18.45 43.23
CA LEU A 28 -9.67 -17.26 42.43
C LEU A 28 -10.77 -17.10 41.38
N ASN A 29 -11.65 -16.11 41.56
CA ASN A 29 -12.80 -15.86 40.67
C ASN A 29 -12.41 -15.15 39.36
N GLN A 30 -11.24 -14.53 39.31
CA GLN A 30 -10.75 -13.79 38.16
C GLN A 30 -9.28 -14.16 37.92
N PRO A 31 -8.85 -14.23 36.65
CA PRO A 31 -7.44 -14.40 36.35
C PRO A 31 -6.64 -13.21 36.91
N PRO A 32 -5.37 -13.42 37.30
CA PRO A 32 -4.50 -12.32 37.70
C PRO A 32 -4.38 -11.30 36.55
N PRO A 33 -4.17 -10.01 36.89
CA PRO A 33 -4.01 -8.97 35.88
C PRO A 33 -2.77 -9.22 35.01
N ILE A 34 -2.83 -8.80 33.74
CA ILE A 34 -1.73 -8.94 32.77
C ILE A 34 -0.45 -8.24 33.28
N TYR A 35 -0.60 -7.14 34.00
CA TYR A 35 0.49 -6.36 34.57
C TYR A 35 0.35 -6.25 36.09
N PRO A 36 0.91 -7.19 36.86
CA PRO A 36 0.95 -7.08 38.32
C PRO A 36 1.84 -5.90 38.74
N GLN A 37 1.54 -5.29 39.89
CA GLN A 37 2.33 -4.18 40.41
C GLN A 37 3.72 -4.66 40.84
N LEU A 38 4.76 -4.02 40.29
CA LEU A 38 6.15 -4.31 40.64
C LEU A 38 6.55 -3.54 41.90
N LEU A 39 7.30 -4.19 42.78
CA LEU A 39 7.84 -3.56 44.00
C LEU A 39 8.95 -2.54 43.71
N PHE A 40 9.68 -2.72 42.61
CA PHE A 40 10.84 -1.90 42.26
C PHE A 40 10.67 -1.28 40.88
N LYS A 41 11.17 -0.04 40.74
CA LYS A 41 11.24 0.67 39.47
C LYS A 41 12.62 0.46 38.82
N PRO A 42 12.71 0.49 37.48
CA PRO A 42 13.98 0.39 36.78
C PRO A 42 14.90 1.57 37.11
N VAL A 43 16.20 1.35 36.98
CA VAL A 43 17.24 2.35 37.20
C VAL A 43 17.09 3.49 36.17
N PRO A 44 17.20 4.78 36.58
CA PRO A 44 17.12 5.90 35.65
C PRO A 44 18.26 5.88 34.63
N LEU A 45 17.99 6.41 33.44
CA LEU A 45 18.97 6.45 32.36
C LEU A 45 20.14 7.39 32.71
N VAL A 46 21.36 6.97 32.37
CA VAL A 46 22.56 7.79 32.56
C VAL A 46 22.55 8.93 31.54
N THR A 47 22.46 10.16 32.04
CA THR A 47 22.51 11.37 31.22
C THR A 47 23.92 11.94 31.22
N GLY A 48 24.54 12.02 30.04
CA GLY A 48 25.88 12.58 29.87
C GLY A 48 26.21 12.84 28.42
N LYS A 49 27.15 13.77 28.16
CA LYS A 49 27.53 14.19 26.80
C LYS A 49 27.92 13.01 25.89
N LYS A 50 28.72 12.08 26.43
CA LYS A 50 29.12 10.86 25.73
C LYS A 50 27.92 9.99 25.33
N MET A 51 26.97 9.80 26.24
CA MET A 51 25.77 8.97 25.99
C MET A 51 24.87 9.60 24.92
N MET A 52 24.68 10.91 24.98
CA MET A 52 23.91 11.64 23.96
C MET A 52 24.58 11.54 22.58
N TYR A 53 25.90 11.71 22.50
CA TYR A 53 26.64 11.51 21.25
C TYR A 53 26.50 10.09 20.69
N THR A 54 26.59 9.06 21.54
CA THR A 54 26.38 7.68 21.09
C THR A 54 24.93 7.43 20.63
N LEU A 55 23.96 8.12 21.22
CA LEU A 55 22.56 8.04 20.82
C LEU A 55 22.35 8.65 19.43
N THR A 56 22.88 9.86 19.19
CA THR A 56 22.77 10.53 17.88
C THR A 56 23.46 9.69 16.80
N LEU A 57 24.69 9.22 17.07
CA LEU A 57 25.42 8.35 16.15
C LEU A 57 24.65 7.04 15.86
N LYS A 58 24.00 6.45 16.86
CA LYS A 58 23.14 5.27 16.64
C LYS A 58 21.97 5.58 15.71
N GLN A 59 21.38 6.77 15.81
CA GLN A 59 20.28 7.18 14.94
C GLN A 59 20.77 7.37 13.50
N GLU A 60 21.89 8.07 13.32
CA GLU A 60 22.53 8.28 12.01
C GLU A 60 22.93 6.97 11.33
N ILE A 61 23.48 6.02 12.08
CA ILE A 61 23.82 4.69 11.55
C ILE A 61 22.56 3.96 11.08
N ARG A 62 21.45 4.10 11.81
CA ARG A 62 20.19 3.46 11.39
C ARG A 62 19.67 4.07 10.09
N THR A 63 19.73 5.39 9.92
CA THR A 63 19.29 6.03 8.67
C THR A 63 20.22 5.67 7.53
N SER A 64 21.53 5.71 7.74
CA SER A 64 22.51 5.35 6.71
C SER A 64 22.38 3.91 6.25
N PHE A 65 22.12 2.95 7.15
CA PHE A 65 21.86 1.57 6.74
C PHE A 65 20.58 1.44 5.92
N ARG A 66 19.50 2.16 6.26
CA ARG A 66 18.24 2.11 5.50
C ARG A 66 18.35 2.71 4.11
N GLU A 67 19.17 3.74 3.95
CA GLU A 67 19.44 4.40 2.67
C GLU A 67 20.50 3.67 1.85
N SER A 68 21.33 2.84 2.49
CA SER A 68 22.33 2.04 1.78
C SER A 68 21.67 1.00 0.87
N GLY A 69 22.27 0.73 -0.29
CA GLY A 69 21.79 -0.33 -1.18
C GLY A 69 21.91 -1.74 -0.59
N TYR A 70 22.59 -1.92 0.55
CA TYR A 70 22.65 -3.20 1.26
C TYR A 70 21.37 -3.50 2.04
N PHE A 71 20.44 -2.54 2.15
CA PHE A 71 19.13 -2.74 2.75
C PHE A 71 18.17 -3.37 1.74
N VAL A 72 18.15 -4.71 1.72
CA VAL A 72 17.25 -5.49 0.87
C VAL A 72 15.83 -5.40 1.43
N GLN A 73 14.95 -4.73 0.70
CA GLN A 73 13.52 -4.68 1.02
C GLN A 73 12.84 -6.01 0.65
N PRO A 74 11.82 -6.43 1.40
CA PRO A 74 11.00 -7.58 0.99
C PRO A 74 10.38 -7.28 -0.38
N VAL A 75 10.35 -8.29 -1.25
CA VAL A 75 9.77 -8.17 -2.60
C VAL A 75 8.30 -7.73 -2.46
N SER A 76 7.99 -6.53 -2.93
CA SER A 76 6.60 -6.08 -3.08
C SER A 76 5.96 -6.88 -4.21
N VAL A 77 4.78 -7.44 -3.94
CA VAL A 77 3.97 -8.05 -5.00
C VAL A 77 3.54 -6.93 -5.94
N LYS A 78 3.55 -7.19 -7.25
CA LYS A 78 3.11 -6.23 -8.26
C LYS A 78 1.71 -5.71 -7.89
N LYS A 79 1.51 -4.40 -8.03
CA LYS A 79 0.21 -3.74 -7.83
C LYS A 79 -0.79 -4.33 -8.84
N ASP A 80 -2.08 -4.31 -8.49
CA ASP A 80 -3.15 -4.93 -9.27
C ASP A 80 -3.31 -4.36 -10.69
N ILE A 81 -2.89 -3.10 -10.89
CA ILE A 81 -3.02 -2.36 -12.14
C ILE A 81 -1.69 -1.65 -12.42
N GLU A 82 -1.23 -1.71 -13.67
CA GLU A 82 -0.07 -0.96 -14.15
C GLU A 82 -0.44 0.52 -14.28
N ARG A 83 0.35 1.42 -13.67
CA ARG A 83 0.09 2.85 -13.72
C ARG A 83 1.22 3.56 -14.44
N TYR A 84 0.89 4.57 -15.25
CA TYR A 84 1.90 5.41 -15.91
C TYR A 84 2.87 6.06 -14.90
N THR A 85 2.40 6.32 -13.67
CA THR A 85 3.23 6.82 -12.56
C THR A 85 4.42 5.92 -12.21
N ASP A 86 4.31 4.61 -12.46
CA ASP A 86 5.37 3.65 -12.13
C ASP A 86 6.63 3.89 -12.98
N LYS A 87 6.51 4.55 -14.15
CA LYS A 87 7.65 4.94 -15.01
C LYS A 87 8.64 5.88 -14.32
N TYR A 88 8.18 6.64 -13.33
CA TYR A 88 8.98 7.62 -12.58
C TYR A 88 9.37 7.14 -11.18
N GLU A 89 9.09 5.88 -10.83
CA GLU A 89 9.58 5.33 -9.56
C GLU A 89 11.12 5.25 -9.58
N LEU A 90 11.74 5.76 -8.52
CA LEU A 90 13.19 5.76 -8.39
C LEU A 90 13.72 4.32 -8.33
N VAL A 91 14.75 4.04 -9.12
CA VAL A 91 15.48 2.76 -9.09
C VAL A 91 15.95 2.48 -7.65
N HIS A 92 15.64 1.29 -7.13
CA HIS A 92 16.02 0.90 -5.78
C HIS A 92 17.54 1.00 -5.60
N ALA A 93 17.99 1.56 -4.46
CA ALA A 93 19.41 1.73 -4.15
C ALA A 93 20.21 0.41 -4.21
N ALA A 94 19.54 -0.74 -4.00
CA ALA A 94 20.14 -2.07 -4.12
C ALA A 94 20.60 -2.39 -5.55
N ASP A 95 19.90 -1.89 -6.57
CA ASP A 95 20.22 -2.16 -7.98
C ASP A 95 21.43 -1.37 -8.47
N GLN A 96 21.85 -0.35 -7.70
CA GLN A 96 23.00 0.50 -8.00
C GLN A 96 24.32 -0.09 -7.49
N ILE A 97 24.29 -1.18 -6.71
CA ILE A 97 25.51 -1.80 -6.16
C ILE A 97 26.20 -2.66 -7.22
N ALA A 98 27.44 -2.30 -7.53
CA ALA A 98 28.32 -3.13 -8.37
C ALA A 98 28.98 -4.25 -7.54
N TRP A 99 28.66 -5.50 -7.86
CA TRP A 99 29.22 -6.68 -7.20
C TRP A 99 30.43 -7.23 -7.96
N ASP A 100 31.55 -7.44 -7.27
CA ASP A 100 32.71 -8.15 -7.84
C ASP A 100 32.47 -9.67 -7.85
N LYS A 101 32.05 -10.19 -9.01
CA LYS A 101 31.67 -11.59 -9.22
C LYS A 101 32.82 -12.58 -8.96
N ALA A 102 34.07 -12.14 -8.93
CA ALA A 102 35.21 -13.02 -8.66
C ALA A 102 35.27 -13.49 -7.20
N LEU A 103 34.74 -12.69 -6.27
CA LEU A 103 34.77 -12.96 -4.83
C LEU A 103 33.64 -13.89 -4.37
N PHE A 104 32.64 -14.11 -5.20
CA PHE A 104 31.44 -14.85 -4.85
C PHE A 104 31.33 -16.17 -5.63
N PRO A 105 30.71 -17.20 -5.04
CA PRO A 105 30.34 -18.41 -5.76
C PRO A 105 29.48 -18.09 -6.98
N LYS A 106 29.73 -18.81 -8.09
CA LYS A 106 29.02 -18.62 -9.37
C LYS A 106 27.51 -18.86 -9.26
N GLU A 107 27.07 -19.65 -8.28
CA GLU A 107 25.67 -20.00 -8.04
C GLU A 107 24.80 -18.81 -7.65
N LEU A 108 25.37 -17.77 -7.02
CA LEU A 108 24.63 -16.58 -6.61
C LEU A 108 24.18 -15.71 -7.80
N PHE A 109 24.90 -15.78 -8.91
CA PHE A 109 24.60 -15.01 -10.13
C PHE A 109 24.05 -15.89 -11.26
N ALA A 110 23.83 -17.18 -11.00
CA ALA A 110 23.24 -18.07 -11.98
C ALA A 110 21.74 -17.80 -12.05
N GLU A 111 21.26 -17.24 -13.17
CA GLU A 111 19.83 -17.15 -13.39
C GLU A 111 19.23 -18.56 -13.51
N PRO A 112 18.15 -18.86 -12.77
CA PRO A 112 17.46 -20.14 -12.96
C PRO A 112 16.96 -20.17 -14.41
N GLN A 113 17.32 -21.22 -15.16
CA GLN A 113 16.83 -21.37 -16.51
C GLN A 113 15.31 -21.39 -16.48
N LYS A 114 14.68 -20.29 -16.94
CA LYS A 114 13.23 -20.21 -17.11
C LYS A 114 12.87 -21.33 -18.06
N LYS A 115 12.25 -22.40 -17.53
CA LYS A 115 11.66 -23.44 -18.36
C LYS A 115 10.59 -22.75 -19.19
N LYS A 116 10.91 -22.38 -20.43
CA LYS A 116 9.92 -21.90 -21.39
C LYS A 116 8.87 -23.01 -21.44
N LYS A 117 7.69 -22.77 -20.87
CA LYS A 117 6.54 -23.62 -21.16
C LYS A 117 6.42 -23.57 -22.68
N LYS A 118 6.67 -24.71 -23.34
CA LYS A 118 6.36 -24.85 -24.76
C LYS A 118 4.85 -24.76 -24.84
N VAL A 119 4.33 -23.55 -24.92
CA VAL A 119 2.95 -23.34 -25.36
C VAL A 119 2.96 -23.93 -26.77
N PRO A 120 2.09 -24.91 -27.08
CA PRO A 120 1.95 -25.33 -28.46
C PRO A 120 1.67 -24.06 -29.27
N ALA A 121 2.48 -23.79 -30.28
CA ALA A 121 2.20 -22.71 -31.21
C ALA A 121 0.84 -23.03 -31.83
N THR A 122 -0.24 -22.48 -31.28
CA THR A 122 -1.47 -22.34 -32.03
C THR A 122 -1.07 -21.49 -33.22
N PRO A 123 -1.26 -21.95 -34.47
CA PRO A 123 -1.07 -21.07 -35.60
C PRO A 123 -1.89 -19.82 -35.29
N LYS A 124 -1.25 -18.64 -35.30
CA LYS A 124 -1.99 -17.38 -35.32
C LYS A 124 -2.94 -17.55 -36.49
N LYS A 125 -4.19 -17.81 -36.18
CA LYS A 125 -5.21 -17.74 -37.20
C LYS A 125 -5.29 -16.26 -37.46
N GLU A 126 -4.54 -15.80 -38.47
CA GLU A 126 -4.88 -14.61 -39.24
C GLU A 126 -6.24 -14.87 -39.88
N ILE A 127 -7.27 -15.10 -39.06
CA ILE A 127 -8.66 -15.05 -39.48
C ILE A 127 -8.91 -13.57 -39.64
N ALA A 128 -8.61 -13.10 -40.85
CA ALA A 128 -9.39 -12.15 -41.60
C ALA A 128 -10.16 -11.16 -40.71
N ILE A 129 -9.43 -10.30 -40.01
CA ILE A 129 -9.99 -9.16 -39.27
C ILE A 129 -10.83 -8.35 -40.26
N VAL A 130 -10.34 -8.16 -41.49
CA VAL A 130 -11.04 -7.52 -42.60
C VAL A 130 -12.40 -8.16 -42.92
N GLN A 131 -12.47 -9.50 -43.00
CA GLN A 131 -13.75 -10.18 -43.28
C GLN A 131 -14.73 -10.11 -42.09
N LYS A 132 -14.21 -10.07 -40.85
CA LYS A 132 -15.06 -9.84 -39.67
C LYS A 132 -15.57 -8.40 -39.62
N LEU A 133 -14.74 -7.43 -39.99
CA LEU A 133 -15.10 -6.01 -40.06
C LEU A 133 -16.15 -5.77 -41.16
N GLU A 134 -15.99 -6.33 -42.36
CA GLU A 134 -17.03 -6.26 -43.41
C GLU A 134 -18.37 -6.85 -42.96
N VAL A 135 -18.35 -7.97 -42.24
CA VAL A 135 -19.57 -8.60 -41.69
C VAL A 135 -20.20 -7.75 -40.57
N LEU A 136 -19.40 -7.01 -39.80
CA LEU A 136 -19.89 -6.09 -38.79
C LEU A 136 -20.48 -4.82 -39.42
N GLU A 137 -19.83 -4.23 -40.42
CA GLU A 137 -20.37 -3.09 -41.18
C GLU A 137 -21.72 -3.42 -41.85
N GLU A 138 -21.87 -4.64 -42.39
CA GLU A 138 -23.13 -5.09 -42.98
C GLU A 138 -24.25 -5.33 -41.95
N LYS A 139 -23.89 -5.56 -40.68
CA LYS A 139 -24.83 -5.70 -39.57
C LYS A 139 -25.21 -4.34 -39.00
N GLU A 140 -24.24 -3.43 -38.84
CA GLU A 140 -24.48 -2.04 -38.43
C GLU A 140 -25.37 -1.29 -39.42
N LYS A 141 -25.17 -1.49 -40.72
CA LYS A 141 -26.08 -0.95 -41.76
C LYS A 141 -27.52 -1.50 -41.70
N LYS A 142 -27.76 -2.59 -40.96
CA LYS A 142 -29.08 -3.21 -40.77
C LYS A 142 -29.69 -2.93 -39.39
N GLU A 143 -28.90 -2.43 -38.44
CA GLU A 143 -29.28 -2.20 -37.05
C GLU A 143 -29.12 -0.72 -36.69
N GLU A 144 -29.73 0.19 -37.47
CA GLU A 144 -30.14 1.50 -36.95
C GLU A 144 -31.32 1.29 -35.99
N GLY A 145 -31.03 0.93 -34.74
CA GLY A 145 -32.06 0.81 -33.72
C GLY A 145 -31.62 0.04 -32.50
N ASP A 146 -31.28 0.81 -31.47
CA ASP A 146 -31.20 0.48 -30.05
C ASP A 146 -29.79 0.25 -29.48
N VAL A 147 -29.57 0.90 -28.33
CA VAL A 147 -28.28 1.34 -27.78
C VAL A 147 -27.75 0.39 -26.69
N GLU A 148 -26.41 0.40 -26.49
CA GLU A 148 -25.64 0.22 -25.23
C GLU A 148 -24.89 -1.12 -24.98
N PRO A 149 -23.78 -1.13 -24.20
CA PRO A 149 -22.40 -0.93 -24.67
C PRO A 149 -21.47 -2.11 -24.28
N GLU A 150 -20.41 -2.39 -25.06
CA GLU A 150 -19.32 -3.29 -24.62
C GLU A 150 -17.93 -2.70 -24.93
N GLU A 151 -17.04 -2.91 -23.97
CA GLU A 151 -15.79 -2.22 -23.66
C GLU A 151 -14.73 -2.31 -24.77
N GLU A 152 -14.20 -1.16 -25.18
CA GLU A 152 -13.04 -1.03 -26.06
C GLU A 152 -11.75 -0.83 -25.24
N GLU A 153 -10.84 -1.79 -25.33
CA GLU A 153 -9.43 -1.62 -24.94
C GLU A 153 -8.69 -0.92 -26.11
N GLU A 154 -8.40 0.37 -25.94
CA GLU A 154 -7.62 1.17 -26.89
C GLU A 154 -6.12 0.82 -26.84
N GLU A 155 -5.60 0.37 -27.98
CA GLU A 155 -4.17 0.20 -28.25
C GLU A 155 -3.60 1.57 -28.68
N MET A 156 -2.70 2.14 -27.85
CA MET A 156 -2.06 3.45 -28.04
C MET A 156 -1.45 3.63 -29.45
N VAL A 157 -1.94 4.64 -30.18
CA VAL A 157 -1.28 5.22 -31.34
C VAL A 157 -0.34 6.33 -30.84
N GLU A 158 0.94 6.27 -31.23
CA GLU A 158 1.89 7.38 -31.07
C GLU A 158 1.42 8.56 -31.94
N GLU A 159 0.83 9.58 -31.31
CA GLU A 159 0.65 10.91 -31.91
C GLU A 159 1.83 11.79 -31.52
N GLU A 160 2.67 12.08 -32.50
CA GLU A 160 3.72 13.08 -32.47
C GLU A 160 3.07 14.38 -32.97
N ASP A 161 2.50 15.20 -32.08
CA ASP A 161 1.88 16.47 -32.45
C ASP A 161 2.53 17.69 -31.75
N ASN A 162 2.72 18.70 -32.58
CA ASN A 162 3.47 19.92 -32.39
C ASN A 162 2.63 20.97 -31.61
N GLU A 163 2.56 20.86 -30.28
CA GLU A 163 1.71 21.69 -29.39
C GLU A 163 2.21 23.14 -29.12
N GLU A 164 3.39 23.55 -29.60
CA GLU A 164 4.02 24.82 -29.18
C GLU A 164 3.42 26.12 -29.78
N GLU A 165 2.45 26.06 -30.71
CA GLU A 165 1.98 27.26 -31.44
C GLU A 165 0.54 27.71 -31.12
N LEU A 166 -0.19 27.02 -30.22
CA LEU A 166 -1.61 27.31 -29.95
C LEU A 166 -1.89 27.91 -28.56
N GLU A 167 -0.90 27.92 -27.65
CA GLU A 167 -1.10 28.35 -26.26
C GLU A 167 -1.21 29.89 -26.10
N ASP A 168 -0.64 30.68 -27.02
CA ASP A 168 -0.51 32.13 -26.87
C ASP A 168 -1.73 32.97 -27.33
N GLU A 169 -2.74 32.35 -27.97
CA GLU A 169 -3.91 33.06 -28.53
C GLU A 169 -5.23 32.71 -27.84
N THR A 170 -5.20 31.90 -26.78
CA THR A 170 -6.42 31.59 -26.02
C THR A 170 -6.67 32.66 -24.95
N ASP A 171 -7.85 33.30 -25.01
CA ASP A 171 -8.34 34.25 -23.99
C ASP A 171 -8.39 33.65 -22.56
N TYR A 172 -8.19 32.33 -22.45
CA TYR A 172 -8.15 31.58 -21.19
C TYR A 172 -6.88 31.86 -20.37
N ALA A 173 -5.70 31.97 -20.99
CA ALA A 173 -4.46 32.25 -20.29
C ALA A 173 -4.42 33.68 -19.69
N SER A 174 -5.10 34.62 -20.35
CA SER A 174 -5.13 36.02 -19.93
C SER A 174 -6.00 36.28 -18.68
N ASN A 175 -7.03 35.45 -18.43
CA ASN A 175 -7.97 35.65 -17.32
C ASN A 175 -7.78 34.70 -16.13
N TYR A 176 -6.91 33.70 -16.21
CA TYR A 176 -6.79 32.66 -15.18
C TYR A 176 -6.13 33.14 -13.87
N PHE A 177 -5.42 34.27 -13.89
CA PHE A 177 -4.78 34.90 -12.71
C PHE A 177 -5.35 36.28 -12.35
N ASP A 178 -6.48 36.69 -12.94
CA ASP A 178 -7.16 37.89 -12.48
C ASP A 178 -8.08 37.52 -11.32
N ASN A 179 -7.60 37.71 -10.08
CA ASN A 179 -8.25 37.31 -8.83
C ASN A 179 -9.51 38.13 -8.50
N GLY A 180 -10.22 38.66 -9.49
CA GLY A 180 -11.47 39.39 -9.31
C GLY A 180 -11.34 40.66 -8.45
N GLU A 181 -10.13 41.23 -8.33
CA GLU A 181 -9.90 42.43 -7.51
C GLU A 181 -10.54 43.70 -8.12
N ASN A 182 -11.03 43.64 -9.35
CA ASN A 182 -11.73 44.74 -10.01
C ASN A 182 -13.24 44.84 -9.69
N TYR A 183 -13.76 44.02 -8.77
CA TYR A 183 -15.17 44.08 -8.33
C TYR A 183 -15.45 45.12 -7.22
N LEU A 184 -14.43 45.83 -6.73
CA LEU A 184 -14.55 46.68 -5.54
C LEU A 184 -14.51 48.19 -5.82
N ASP A 185 -14.44 48.63 -7.09
CA ASP A 185 -14.19 50.03 -7.40
C ASP A 185 -15.38 50.81 -8.00
N GLU A 186 -16.58 50.22 -8.12
CA GLU A 186 -17.79 51.00 -8.43
C GLU A 186 -19.00 50.53 -7.61
N ASP A 187 -19.58 51.51 -6.89
CA ASP A 187 -20.89 51.53 -6.21
C ASP A 187 -20.94 51.17 -4.71
N ASP A 188 -20.22 51.97 -3.91
CA ASP A 188 -20.60 52.33 -2.53
C ASP A 188 -21.77 53.32 -2.59
N ASP A 189 -23.01 52.83 -2.55
CA ASP A 189 -24.13 53.56 -1.94
C ASP A 189 -25.39 52.68 -1.85
N ASN A 190 -25.93 52.61 -0.64
CA ASN A 190 -27.31 52.25 -0.27
C ASN A 190 -27.60 50.77 0.08
N ASP A 191 -27.62 50.45 1.38
CA ASP A 191 -28.84 50.03 2.10
C ASP A 191 -28.50 49.51 3.51
N ASN A 192 -28.34 50.45 4.45
CA ASN A 192 -28.39 50.18 5.88
C ASN A 192 -29.81 50.45 6.40
N GLU A 193 -30.64 49.43 6.55
CA GLU A 193 -31.76 49.41 7.51
C GLU A 193 -32.40 48.02 7.62
N GLY A 194 -32.38 47.42 8.82
CA GLY A 194 -33.17 46.21 9.10
C GLY A 194 -32.77 45.39 10.33
N TYR A 195 -33.27 45.82 11.50
CA TYR A 195 -33.65 45.06 12.71
C TYR A 195 -33.84 43.53 12.53
N GLU A 196 -33.68 42.61 13.49
CA GLU A 196 -33.98 42.64 14.93
C GLU A 196 -33.57 41.29 15.60
N TYR A 197 -33.41 41.33 16.93
CA TYR A 197 -33.26 40.28 17.97
C TYR A 197 -31.93 39.53 18.14
#